data_AF-A0A3P1BT82-F1
#
_entry.id   AF-A0A3P1BT82-F1
#
_cell.length_a   1.000
_cell.length_b   1.000
_cell.length_c   1.000
_cell.angle_alpha   90.00
_cell.angle_beta   90.00
_cell.angle_gamma   90.00
#
_symmetry.space_group_name_H-M   'P 1'
#
loop_
_entity.id
_entity.type
_entity.pdbx_description
1 polymer ?
#
loop_
_entity_poly.entity_id
_entity_poly.type
_entity_poly.pdbx_seq_one_letter_code
_entity_poly.pdbx_strand_id
1 'polypeptide(L)'
;MKSENQSSPERAEPTKAELDILTVLWKHGPSTVRFVHEQLNTFKEVNYTTTLKQMQLMAEKGLLSRDESQMKHVYGVAEEEQKTKSYLLDRFVNHLYEGSAGNLVMQLLDSKKASKDEIKAIRALLDKLDEEEPTTQQ
;
A
#
# COMPACT_ATOMS: atom_id res chain seq x y z
N MET A 1 33.22 25.46 -6.74
CA MET A 1 32.47 24.68 -5.75
C MET A 1 31.33 23.98 -6.48
N LYS A 2 31.41 22.67 -6.66
CA LYS A 2 30.34 21.89 -7.31
C LYS A 2 29.34 21.52 -6.21
N SER A 3 28.10 22.00 -6.32
CA SER A 3 27.01 21.57 -5.45
C SER A 3 26.72 20.10 -5.70
N GLU A 4 26.91 19.27 -4.68
CA GLU A 4 26.59 17.86 -4.69
C GLU A 4 25.07 17.67 -4.64
N ASN A 5 24.59 16.91 -5.62
CA ASN A 5 23.23 16.47 -5.80
C ASN A 5 22.85 15.47 -4.69
N GLN A 6 22.14 15.92 -3.66
CA GLN A 6 21.50 15.03 -2.69
C GLN A 6 20.10 14.65 -3.19
N SER A 7 20.03 13.72 -4.14
CA SER A 7 18.80 13.00 -4.43
C SER A 7 18.59 11.97 -3.33
N SER A 8 17.70 12.26 -2.37
CA SER A 8 17.09 11.26 -1.49
C SER A 8 16.66 10.05 -2.32
N PRO A 9 16.77 8.80 -1.83
CA PRO A 9 16.32 7.65 -2.62
C PRO A 9 14.83 7.84 -2.89
N GLU A 10 14.46 8.03 -4.15
CA GLU A 10 13.07 8.00 -4.57
C GLU A 10 12.47 6.68 -4.07
N ARG A 11 11.48 6.75 -3.16
CA ARG A 11 10.76 5.56 -2.71
C ARG A 11 10.20 4.87 -3.95
N ALA A 12 10.62 3.63 -4.18
CA ALA A 12 10.17 2.85 -5.33
C ALA A 12 8.65 2.63 -5.22
N GLU A 13 7.89 3.22 -6.13
CA GLU A 13 6.46 3.00 -6.21
C GLU A 13 6.19 1.55 -6.67
N PRO A 14 5.50 0.72 -5.86
CA PRO A 14 5.25 -0.66 -6.24
C PRO A 14 4.31 -0.72 -7.44
N THR A 15 4.69 -1.52 -8.44
CA THR A 15 3.81 -1.87 -9.56
C THR A 15 2.63 -2.71 -9.07
N LYS A 16 1.60 -2.87 -9.91
CA LYS A 16 0.43 -3.71 -9.59
C LYS A 16 0.80 -5.13 -9.14
N ALA A 17 1.78 -5.76 -9.80
CA ALA A 17 2.22 -7.11 -9.42
C ALA A 17 2.97 -7.14 -8.09
N GLU A 18 3.71 -6.08 -7.76
CA GLU A 18 4.41 -5.95 -6.49
C GLU A 18 3.43 -5.64 -5.35
N LEU A 19 2.36 -4.88 -5.62
CA LEU A 19 1.24 -4.67 -4.69
C LEU A 19 0.50 -5.97 -4.36
N ASP A 20 0.28 -6.84 -5.34
CA ASP A 20 -0.31 -8.17 -5.10
C ASP A 20 0.55 -8.96 -4.08
N ILE A 21 1.88 -8.90 -4.22
CA ILE A 21 2.83 -9.55 -3.30
C ILE A 21 2.82 -8.89 -1.91
N LEU A 22 2.87 -7.56 -1.85
CA LEU A 22 2.82 -6.80 -0.59
C LEU A 22 1.53 -7.12 0.19
N THR A 23 0.39 -7.20 -0.49
CA THR A 23 -0.90 -7.54 0.13
C THR A 23 -0.88 -8.91 0.78
N VAL A 24 -0.27 -9.90 0.13
CA VAL A 24 -0.09 -11.25 0.71
C VAL A 24 0.81 -11.18 1.95
N LEU A 25 1.92 -10.46 1.89
CA LEU A 25 2.87 -10.36 3.00
C LEU A 25 2.33 -9.55 4.18
N TRP A 26 1.53 -8.51 3.95
CA TRP A 26 0.85 -7.78 5.03
C TRP A 26 -0.17 -8.66 5.75
N LYS A 27 -0.93 -9.46 5.00
CA LYS A 27 -1.95 -10.35 5.56
C LYS A 27 -1.35 -11.53 6.34
N HIS A 28 -0.24 -12.08 5.87
CA HIS A 28 0.30 -13.34 6.39
C HIS A 28 1.63 -13.20 7.13
N GLY A 29 2.26 -12.03 7.11
CA GLY A 29 3.59 -11.79 7.65
C GLY A 29 4.71 -12.34 6.76
N PRO A 30 5.97 -12.28 7.26
CA PRO A 30 7.14 -12.74 6.52
C PRO A 30 6.99 -14.18 6.04
N SER A 31 7.17 -14.40 4.74
CA SER A 31 6.81 -15.65 4.07
C SER A 31 7.82 -16.07 3.01
N THR A 32 7.82 -17.37 2.68
CA THR A 32 8.64 -17.89 1.58
C THR A 32 8.02 -17.59 0.22
N VAL A 33 8.84 -17.59 -0.84
CA VAL A 33 8.38 -17.44 -2.24
C VAL A 33 7.28 -18.43 -2.61
N ARG A 34 7.38 -19.68 -2.11
CA ARG A 34 6.38 -20.72 -2.36
C ARG A 34 5.02 -20.35 -1.76
N PHE A 35 5.00 -19.90 -0.51
CA PHE A 35 3.76 -19.49 0.13
C PHE A 35 3.12 -18.31 -0.60
N VAL A 36 3.92 -17.29 -0.93
CA VAL A 36 3.41 -16.11 -1.67
C VAL A 36 2.84 -16.55 -3.01
N HIS A 37 3.55 -17.38 -3.76
CA HIS A 37 3.08 -17.90 -5.04
C HIS A 37 1.77 -18.68 -4.94
N GLU A 38 1.63 -19.55 -3.93
CA GLU A 38 0.39 -20.30 -3.67
C GLU A 38 -0.77 -19.33 -3.40
N GLN A 39 -0.56 -18.28 -2.57
CA GLN A 39 -1.59 -17.28 -2.29
C GLN A 39 -1.96 -16.45 -3.53
N LEU A 40 -0.98 -16.03 -4.34
CA LEU A 40 -1.24 -15.30 -5.59
C LEU A 40 -2.13 -16.11 -6.54
N ASN A 41 -1.85 -17.41 -6.69
CA ASN A 41 -2.62 -18.30 -7.56
C ASN A 41 -4.07 -18.54 -7.11
N THR A 42 -4.46 -18.13 -5.90
CA THR A 42 -5.86 -18.18 -5.47
C THR A 42 -6.74 -17.14 -6.19
N PHE A 43 -6.14 -16.06 -6.70
CA PHE A 43 -6.88 -14.98 -7.36
C PHE A 43 -6.28 -14.56 -8.71
N LYS A 44 -5.09 -15.04 -9.07
CA LYS A 44 -4.40 -14.70 -10.31
C LYS A 44 -3.41 -15.79 -10.70
N GLU A 45 -3.57 -16.39 -11.88
CA GLU A 45 -2.61 -17.37 -12.39
C GLU A 45 -1.26 -16.70 -12.71
N VAL A 46 -0.21 -17.13 -12.00
CA VAL A 46 1.15 -16.57 -12.15
C VAL A 46 2.16 -17.71 -12.06
N ASN A 47 3.14 -17.74 -12.96
CA ASN A 47 4.23 -18.72 -12.93
C ASN A 47 5.14 -18.55 -11.70
N TYR A 48 5.64 -19.65 -11.15
CA TYR A 48 6.50 -19.65 -9.95
C TYR A 48 7.77 -18.81 -10.14
N THR A 49 8.44 -18.97 -11.27
CA THR A 49 9.66 -18.23 -11.59
C THR A 49 9.42 -16.73 -11.73
N THR A 50 8.22 -16.32 -12.16
CA THR A 50 7.81 -14.91 -12.18
C THR A 50 7.66 -14.39 -10.75
N THR A 51 6.96 -15.12 -9.86
CA THR A 51 6.86 -14.73 -8.45
C THR A 51 8.24 -14.61 -7.80
N LEU A 52 9.13 -15.58 -8.03
CA LEU A 52 10.50 -15.57 -7.52
C LEU A 52 11.27 -14.33 -7.99
N LYS A 53 11.31 -14.09 -9.31
CA LYS A 53 12.02 -12.94 -9.89
C LYS A 53 11.48 -11.61 -9.36
N GLN A 54 10.15 -11.48 -9.25
CA GLN A 54 9.53 -10.26 -8.72
C GLN A 54 9.93 -10.03 -7.26
N MET A 55 9.91 -11.06 -6.40
CA MET A 55 10.31 -10.92 -5.01
C MET A 55 11.80 -10.58 -4.85
N GLN A 56 12.67 -11.11 -5.73
CA GLN A 56 14.09 -10.75 -5.77
C GLN A 56 14.29 -9.28 -6.17
N LEU A 57 13.63 -8.83 -7.25
CA LEU A 57 13.67 -7.43 -7.69
C LEU A 57 13.11 -6.49 -6.64
N MET A 58 12.04 -6.87 -5.94
CA MET A 58 11.48 -6.08 -4.85
C MET A 58 12.45 -5.97 -3.66
N ALA A 59 13.23 -7.00 -3.36
CA ALA A 59 14.28 -6.93 -2.35
C ALA A 59 15.43 -6.02 -2.79
N GLU A 60 15.84 -6.08 -4.06
CA GLU A 60 16.84 -5.16 -4.63
C GLU A 60 16.35 -3.70 -4.61
N LYS A 61 15.05 -3.46 -4.83
CA LYS A 61 14.40 -2.15 -4.72
C LYS A 61 14.22 -1.66 -3.27
N GLY A 62 14.50 -2.51 -2.28
CA GLY A 62 14.27 -2.20 -0.86
C GLY A 62 12.79 -2.19 -0.44
N LEU A 63 11.90 -2.80 -1.22
CA LEU A 63 10.49 -3.01 -0.83
C LEU A 63 10.32 -4.21 0.10
N LEU A 64 11.19 -5.22 -0.05
CA LEU A 64 11.23 -6.41 0.80
C LEU A 64 12.58 -6.53 1.50
N SER A 65 12.58 -7.12 2.68
CA SER A 65 13.77 -7.62 3.36
C SER A 65 13.85 -9.13 3.18
N ARG A 66 15.08 -9.66 3.07
CA ARG A 66 15.33 -11.10 3.00
C ARG A 66 16.07 -11.54 4.25
N ASP A 67 15.50 -12.51 4.96
CA ASP A 67 16.20 -13.19 6.03
C ASP A 67 16.94 -14.42 5.45
N GLU A 68 18.27 -14.35 5.50
CA GLU A 68 19.16 -15.42 5.03
C GLU A 68 19.64 -16.34 6.17
N SER A 69 19.26 -16.06 7.42
CA SER A 69 19.61 -16.91 8.57
C SER A 69 18.86 -18.24 8.57
N GLN A 70 17.73 -18.32 7.87
CA GLN A 70 16.88 -19.49 7.75
C GLN A 70 17.19 -20.26 6.45
N MET A 71 17.21 -21.60 6.52
CA MET A 71 17.41 -22.47 5.35
C MET A 71 16.41 -22.23 4.20
N LYS A 72 15.21 -21.73 4.53
CA LYS A 72 14.23 -21.30 3.56
C LYS A 72 14.26 -19.78 3.54
N HIS A 73 14.69 -19.19 2.44
CA HIS A 73 14.70 -17.73 2.27
C HIS A 73 13.31 -17.14 2.53
N VAL A 74 13.17 -16.46 3.67
CA VAL A 74 11.94 -15.78 4.08
C VAL A 74 12.04 -14.32 3.65
N TYR A 75 10.97 -13.79 3.06
CA TYR A 75 10.84 -12.40 2.68
C TYR A 75 9.86 -11.69 3.61
N GLY A 76 10.27 -10.55 4.17
CA GLY A 76 9.42 -9.64 4.92
C GLY A 76 9.22 -8.32 4.16
N VAL A 77 8.25 -7.52 4.57
CA VAL A 77 8.09 -6.16 4.03
C VAL A 77 9.12 -5.25 4.70
N ALA A 78 9.78 -4.39 3.93
CA ALA A 78 10.82 -3.49 4.44
C ALA A 78 10.26 -2.20 5.04
N GLU A 79 9.11 -1.72 4.54
CA GLU A 79 8.39 -0.57 5.09
C GLU A 79 7.05 -0.98 5.74
N GLU A 80 6.59 -0.16 6.68
CA GLU A 80 5.30 -0.34 7.32
C GLU A 80 4.14 -0.22 6.31
N GLU A 81 3.17 -1.14 6.41
CA GLU A 81 1.98 -1.19 5.55
C GLU A 81 1.27 0.16 5.43
N GLN A 82 1.02 0.81 6.57
CA GLN A 82 0.25 2.04 6.61
C GLN A 82 0.96 3.17 5.88
N LYS A 83 2.29 3.25 6.02
CA LYS A 83 3.12 4.25 5.37
C LYS A 83 3.10 4.10 3.85
N THR A 84 3.22 2.86 3.35
CA THR A 84 3.12 2.58 1.91
C THR A 84 1.72 2.88 1.38
N LYS A 85 0.67 2.47 2.10
CA LYS A 85 -0.73 2.74 1.70
C LYS A 85 -1.06 4.22 1.66
N SER A 86 -0.68 4.99 2.67
CA SER A 86 -0.88 6.44 2.70
C SER A 86 -0.18 7.14 1.53
N TYR A 87 1.09 6.79 1.28
CA TYR A 87 1.83 7.37 0.15
C TYR A 87 1.15 7.10 -1.21
N LEU A 88 0.69 5.87 -1.43
CA LEU A 88 0.00 5.49 -2.67
C LEU A 88 -1.36 6.20 -2.80
N LEU A 89 -2.10 6.31 -1.70
CA LEU A 89 -3.38 7.00 -1.67
C LEU A 89 -3.20 8.50 -1.97
N ASP A 90 -2.23 9.16 -1.33
CA ASP A 90 -1.94 10.57 -1.58
C ASP A 90 -1.57 10.82 -3.04
N ARG A 91 -0.73 9.96 -3.62
CA ARG A 91 -0.35 10.02 -5.04
C ARG A 91 -1.56 9.84 -5.94
N PHE A 92 -2.41 8.86 -5.65
CA PHE A 92 -3.63 8.58 -6.41
C PHE A 92 -4.63 9.75 -6.35
N VAL A 93 -4.87 10.30 -5.17
CA VAL A 93 -5.77 11.45 -4.96
C VAL A 93 -5.23 12.69 -5.68
N ASN A 94 -3.94 12.96 -5.57
CA ASN A 94 -3.32 14.09 -6.27
C ASN A 94 -3.37 13.93 -7.80
N HIS A 95 -3.16 12.72 -8.31
CA HIS A 95 -3.09 12.48 -9.75
C HIS A 95 -4.46 12.41 -10.44
N LEU A 96 -5.47 11.78 -9.80
CA LEU A 96 -6.77 11.53 -10.42
C LEU A 96 -7.90 12.45 -9.93
N TYR A 97 -7.74 13.06 -8.76
CA TYR A 97 -8.76 13.87 -8.12
C TYR A 97 -8.26 15.29 -7.79
N GLU A 98 -7.13 15.70 -8.39
CA GLU A 98 -6.54 17.03 -8.23
C GLU A 98 -6.33 17.43 -6.75
N GLY A 99 -6.06 16.44 -5.89
CA GLY A 99 -5.86 16.64 -4.45
C GLY A 99 -7.15 16.68 -3.62
N SER A 100 -8.32 16.55 -4.23
CA SER A 100 -9.60 16.57 -3.51
C SER A 100 -9.99 15.19 -2.97
N ALA A 101 -9.68 14.95 -1.70
CA ALA A 101 -10.17 13.77 -0.98
C ALA A 101 -11.71 13.73 -0.92
N GLY A 102 -12.37 14.90 -0.85
CA GLY A 102 -13.83 14.99 -0.86
C GLY A 102 -14.45 14.43 -2.15
N ASN A 103 -13.85 14.73 -3.31
CA ASN A 103 -14.32 14.20 -4.60
C ASN A 103 -14.20 12.68 -4.67
N LEU A 104 -13.11 12.11 -4.12
CA LEU A 104 -12.95 10.66 -4.01
C LEU A 104 -14.07 10.05 -3.15
N VAL A 105 -14.35 10.63 -1.98
CA VAL A 105 -15.42 10.16 -1.08
C VAL A 105 -16.78 10.23 -1.77
N MET A 106 -17.11 11.34 -2.43
CA MET A 106 -18.36 11.49 -3.18
C MET A 106 -18.51 10.39 -4.25
N GLN A 107 -17.45 10.13 -5.02
CA GLN A 107 -17.46 9.10 -6.05
C GLN A 107 -17.65 7.69 -5.48
N LEU A 108 -17.00 7.38 -4.35
CA LEU A 108 -17.14 6.08 -3.68
C LEU A 108 -18.56 5.86 -3.18
N LEU A 109 -19.17 6.88 -2.56
CA LEU A 109 -20.54 6.80 -2.04
C LEU A 109 -21.60 6.75 -3.15
N ASP A 110 -21.42 7.50 -4.24
CA ASP A 110 -22.35 7.48 -5.38
C ASP A 110 -22.35 6.13 -6.12
N SER A 111 -21.22 5.43 -6.12
CA SER A 111 -21.08 4.13 -6.79
C SER A 111 -21.87 2.97 -6.14
N LYS A 112 -22.70 3.23 -5.11
CA LYS A 112 -23.50 2.27 -4.33
C LYS A 112 -22.71 1.08 -3.75
N LYS A 113 -21.39 1.23 -3.60
CA LYS A 113 -20.50 0.18 -3.07
C LYS A 113 -20.45 0.15 -1.54
N ALA A 114 -20.96 1.18 -0.87
CA ALA A 114 -20.96 1.27 0.59
C ALA A 114 -22.24 0.66 1.19
N SER A 115 -22.06 -0.26 2.12
CA SER A 115 -23.11 -0.82 2.97
C SER A 115 -23.64 0.23 3.97
N LYS A 116 -24.81 -0.04 4.56
CA LYS A 116 -25.38 0.84 5.59
C LYS A 116 -24.46 1.00 6.81
N ASP A 117 -23.74 -0.07 7.17
CA ASP A 117 -22.82 -0.05 8.31
C ASP A 117 -21.57 0.79 8.01
N GLU A 118 -21.03 0.70 6.80
CA GLU A 118 -19.92 1.55 6.35
C GLU A 118 -20.33 3.03 6.30
N ILE A 119 -21.53 3.34 5.80
CA ILE A 119 -22.06 4.73 5.80
C ILE A 119 -22.19 5.24 7.24
N LYS A 120 -22.65 4.42 8.17
CA LYS A 120 -22.77 4.79 9.59
C LYS A 120 -21.39 5.04 10.22
N ALA A 121 -20.41 4.19 9.91
CA ALA A 121 -19.04 4.36 10.38
C ALA A 121 -18.40 5.65 9.83
N ILE A 122 -18.63 5.96 8.55
CA ILE A 122 -18.17 7.21 7.93
C ILE A 122 -18.80 8.43 8.62
N ARG A 123 -20.12 8.42 8.87
CA ARG A 123 -20.79 9.51 9.60
C ARG A 123 -20.18 9.72 10.99
N ALA A 124 -20.00 8.66 11.76
CA ALA A 124 -19.39 8.75 13.08
C ALA A 124 -17.93 9.25 13.05
N LEU A 125 -17.21 9.02 11.96
CA LEU A 125 -15.88 9.59 11.78
C LEU A 125 -15.93 11.09 11.46
N LEU A 126 -16.87 11.53 10.63
CA LEU A 126 -17.08 12.95 10.32
C LEU A 126 -17.50 13.73 11.57
N ASP A 127 -18.46 13.21 12.34
CA ASP A 127 -18.92 13.86 13.58
C ASP A 127 -17.76 14.09 14.56
N LYS A 128 -16.83 13.14 14.67
CA LYS A 128 -15.62 13.29 15.51
C LYS A 128 -14.66 14.37 15.00
N LEU A 129 -14.50 14.48 13.69
CA LEU A 129 -13.62 15.50 13.10
C LEU A 129 -14.20 16.91 13.30
N ASP A 130 -15.53 17.04 13.21
CA ASP A 130 -16.23 18.30 13.47
C ASP A 130 -16.14 18.71 14.95
N GLU A 131 -16.11 17.74 15.88
CA GLU A 131 -15.91 17.99 17.33
C GLU A 131 -14.45 18.36 17.69
N GLU A 132 -13.47 17.95 16.88
CA GLU A 132 -12.04 18.20 17.10
C GLU A 132 -11.54 19.53 16.51
N GLU A 133 -12.32 20.23 15.68
CA GLU A 133 -12.03 21.62 15.30
C GLU A 133 -12.44 22.57 16.43
N PRO A 134 -11.50 23.22 17.17
CA PRO A 134 -11.88 24.38 17.95
C PRO A 134 -12.30 25.44 16.95
N THR A 135 -13.59 25.75 16.99
CA THR A 135 -14.23 26.84 16.27
C THR A 135 -13.35 28.09 16.31
N THR A 136 -12.52 28.29 15.29
CA THR A 136 -11.83 29.56 15.10
C THR A 136 -12.83 30.48 14.41
N GLN A 137 -13.82 30.90 15.19
CA GLN A 137 -14.58 32.09 14.92
C GLN A 137 -13.68 33.29 15.24
N GLN A 138 -13.28 34.03 14.20
CA GLN A 138 -13.19 35.48 14.22
C GLN A 138 -13.14 36.02 12.78
#